data_AF-A0A2V9GL09-F1
#
_entry.id   AF-A0A2V9GL09-F1
#
_cell.length_a   1.000
_cell.length_b   1.000
_cell.length_c   1.000
_cell.angle_alpha   90.00
_cell.angle_beta   90.00
_cell.angle_gamma   90.00
#
_symmetry.space_group_name_H-M   'P 1'
#
loop_
_entity.id
_entity.type
_entity.pdbx_description
1 polymer ?
#
loop_
_entity_poly.entity_id
_entity_poly.type
_entity_poly.pdbx_seq_one_letter_code
_entity_poly.pdbx_strand_id
1 'polypeptide(L)' 'MTSLYRFGQFVLGQGRRTLSRVDSPVSLTPKAFDVLLFLAQNPNRLVTKEELL' A
#
# COMPACT_ATOMS: atom_id res chain seq x y z
N MET A 1 9.35 -12.52 -5.46
CA MET A 1 7.90 -12.74 -5.66
C MET A 1 7.22 -11.37 -5.69
N THR A 2 6.39 -11.08 -6.68
CA THR A 2 5.73 -9.77 -6.81
C THR A 2 4.39 -9.81 -6.08
N SER A 3 4.32 -9.20 -4.88
CA SER A 3 3.06 -9.10 -4.13
C SER A 3 2.24 -7.89 -4.60
N LEU A 4 0.95 -8.12 -4.85
CA LEU A 4 -0.04 -7.10 -5.22
C LEU A 4 -1.16 -7.09 -4.17
N TYR A 5 -1.49 -5.91 -3.67
CA TYR A 5 -2.61 -5.72 -2.74
C TYR A 5 -3.70 -4.91 -3.44
N ARG A 6 -4.97 -5.29 -3.25
CA ARG A 6 -6.12 -4.60 -3.82
C ARG A 6 -7.05 -4.13 -2.72
N PHE A 7 -7.49 -2.88 -2.80
CA PHE A 7 -8.47 -2.31 -1.89
C PHE A 7 -9.32 -1.29 -2.65
N GLY A 8 -10.61 -1.59 -2.80
CA GLY A 8 -11.51 -0.83 -3.67
C GLY A 8 -10.97 -0.77 -5.11
N GLN A 9 -10.81 0.45 -5.63
CA GLN A 9 -10.31 0.71 -6.98
C GLN A 9 -8.77 0.76 -7.07
N PHE A 10 -8.07 0.55 -5.96
CA PHE A 10 -6.63 0.71 -5.88
C PHE A 10 -5.88 -0.60 -5.98
N VAL A 11 -4.75 -0.58 -6.67
CA VAL A 11 -3.79 -1.69 -6.76
C VAL A 11 -2.42 -1.21 -6.29
N LEU A 12 -1.92 -1.81 -5.23
CA LEU A 12 -0.62 -1.51 -4.64
C LEU A 12 0.36 -2.62 -5.00
N GLY A 13 1.39 -2.28 -5.78
CA GLY A 13 2.45 -3.20 -6.18
C GLY A 13 3.72 -3.01 -5.35
N GLN A 14 4.04 -3.99 -4.51
CA GLN A 14 5.21 -3.95 -3.63
C GLN A 14 6.53 -3.97 -4.41
N GLY A 15 6.65 -4.85 -5.41
CA GLY A 15 7.91 -5.05 -6.14
C GLY A 15 8.41 -3.82 -6.90
N ARG A 16 7.49 -3.02 -7.46
CA ARG A 16 7.82 -1.80 -8.22
C ARG A 16 7.50 -0.50 -7.46
N ARG A 17 7.05 -0.59 -6.22
CA ARG A 17 6.55 0.54 -5.41
C ARG A 17 5.55 1.41 -6.18
N THR A 18 4.49 0.78 -6.68
CA THR A 18 3.47 1.44 -7.51
C THR A 18 2.12 1.44 -6.82
N LEU A 19 1.36 2.52 -7.00
CA LEU A 19 -0.06 2.59 -6.69
C LEU A 19 -0.78 2.99 -7.99
N SER A 20 -1.85 2.29 -8.35
CA SER A 20 -2.76 2.72 -9.41
C SER A 20 -4.20 2.75 -8.91
N ARG A 21 -5.01 3.61 -9.51
CA ARG A 21 -6.46 3.68 -9.34
C ARG A 21 -7.11 3.51 -10.71
N VAL A 22 -7.87 2.43 -10.92
CA VAL A 22 -8.49 2.12 -12.22
C VAL A 22 -7.49 2.35 -13.37
N ASP A 23 -6.32 1.72 -13.25
CA ASP A 23 -5.19 1.78 -14.19
C ASP A 23 -4.46 3.12 -14.36
N SER A 24 -4.88 4.17 -13.66
CA SER A 24 -4.14 5.44 -13.60
C SER A 24 -3.11 5.43 -12.45
N PRO A 25 -1.82 5.67 -12.71
CA PRO A 25 -0.82 5.78 -11.64
C PRO A 25 -1.14 6.90 -10.66
N VAL A 26 -0.95 6.62 -9.37
CA VAL A 26 -1.08 7.58 -8.28
C VAL A 26 0.29 7.78 -7.65
N SER A 27 0.81 9.01 -7.74
CA SER A 27 2.08 9.37 -7.11
C SER A 27 1.92 9.41 -5.60
N LEU A 28 2.79 8.69 -4.90
CA LEU A 28 2.92 8.75 -3.45
C LEU A 28 4.35 9.14 -3.08
N THR A 29 4.48 9.82 -1.94
CA THR A 29 5.79 9.96 -1.32
C THR A 29 6.27 8.58 -0.83
N PRO A 30 7.58 8.35 -0.71
CA PRO A 30 8.11 7.07 -0.22
C PRO A 30 7.50 6.65 1.13
N LYS A 31 7.41 7.59 2.08
CA LYS A 31 6.83 7.33 3.41
C LYS A 31 5.34 6.96 3.35
N ALA A 32 4.55 7.63 2.51
CA ALA A 32 3.14 7.30 2.35
C ALA A 32 2.96 5.90 1.74
N PHE A 33 3.83 5.51 0.80
CA PHE A 33 3.82 4.17 0.24
C PHE A 33 4.10 3.09 1.30
N ASP A 34 5.14 3.28 2.13
CA ASP A 34 5.51 2.31 3.16
C ASP A 34 4.38 2.09 4.18
N VAL A 35 3.75 3.18 4.63
CA VAL A 35 2.58 3.10 5.52
C VAL A 35 1.44 2.34 4.86
N LEU A 36 1.09 2.68 3.62
CA LEU A 36 -0.02 2.03 2.92
C LEU A 36 0.25 0.54 2.66
N LEU A 37 1.50 0.18 2.35
CA LEU A 37 1.92 -1.21 2.21
C LEU A 37 1.76 -1.98 3.52
N PHE A 38 2.19 -1.40 4.64
CA PHE A 38 2.06 -2.03 5.95
C PHE A 38 0.59 -2.29 6.32
N LEU A 39 -0.28 -1.31 6.08
CA LEU A 39 -1.73 -1.46 6.30
C LEU A 39 -2.31 -2.56 5.40
N ALA A 40 -1.93 -2.60 4.12
CA ALA A 40 -2.41 -3.59 3.17
C ALA A 40 -1.94 -5.03 3.48
N GLN A 41 -0.79 -5.17 4.13
CA GLN A 41 -0.27 -6.45 4.64
C GLN A 41 -0.99 -6.95 5.90
N ASN A 42 -1.67 -6.06 6.62
CA ASN A 42 -2.35 -6.34 7.88
C ASN A 42 -3.86 -6.02 7.80
N PRO A 43 -4.62 -6.66 6.89
CA PRO A 43 -6.04 -6.35 6.72
C PRO A 43 -6.86 -6.70 7.95
N ASN A 44 -7.92 -5.92 8.22
CA ASN A 44 -8.86 -6.14 9.32
C ASN A 44 -8.24 -6.12 10.72
N ARG A 45 -7.06 -5.50 10.87
CA ARG A 45 -6.35 -5.37 12.15
C ARG A 45 -6.19 -3.89 12.50
N LEU A 46 -6.36 -3.56 13.78
CA LEU A 46 -5.95 -2.27 14.31
C LEU A 46 -4.42 -2.16 14.26
N VAL A 47 -3.92 -1.16 13.52
CA VAL A 47 -2.49 -0.83 13.47
C VAL A 47 -2.25 0.43 14.29
N THR A 48 -1.33 0.40 15.23
CA THR A 48 -0.99 1.56 16.07
C THR A 48 0.10 2.41 15.43
N LYS A 49 0.32 3.62 15.96
CA LYS A 49 1.39 4.50 15.46
C LYS A 49 2.77 3.91 15.75
N GLU A 50 2.93 3.24 16.88
CA GLU A 50 4.18 2.62 17.33
C GLU A 50 4.61 1.49 16.39
N GLU A 51 3.68 0.83 15.71
CA GLU A 51 3.98 -0.19 14.70
C GLU A 51 4.41 0.40 13.35
N LEU A 52 4.15 1.69 13.12
CA LEU A 52 4.52 2.42 11.90
C LEU A 52 5.81 3.26 12.06
N LEU A 53 6.40 3.31 13.26
CA LEU A 53 7.63 4.03 13.61
C LEU A 53 8.85 3.11 13.60
#